data_AF-A0A1N6XJU6-F1
#
_entry.id   AF-A0A1N6XJU6-F1
#
_cell.length_a   1.000
_cell.length_b   1.000
_cell.length_c   1.000
_cell.angle_alpha   90.00
_cell.angle_beta   90.00
_cell.angle_gamma   90.00
#
_symmetry.space_group_name_H-M   'P 1'
#
loop_
_entity.id
_entity.type
_entity.pdbx_description
1 polymer ?
#
loop_
_entity_poly.entity_id
_entity_poly.type
_entity_poly.pdbx_seq_one_letter_code
_entity_poly.pdbx_strand_id
1 'polypeptide(L)' 'MNVPKMTTPRGVFDYILGLIIVLAVLVGLYVVAVMAGVITPWF' A
#
# COMPACT_ATOMS: atom_id res chain seq x y z
N MET A 1 -10.13 -35.93 9.38
CA MET A 1 -9.98 -34.60 10.03
C MET A 1 -10.36 -33.55 9.00
N ASN A 2 -11.55 -32.95 9.10
CA ASN A 2 -11.97 -31.87 8.20
C ASN A 2 -11.24 -30.59 8.64
N VAL A 3 -10.11 -30.29 8.01
CA VAL A 3 -9.44 -28.99 8.18
C VAL A 3 -10.27 -27.93 7.45
N PRO A 4 -10.77 -26.89 8.15
CA PRO A 4 -11.53 -25.82 7.52
C PRO A 4 -10.65 -25.12 6.48
N LYS A 5 -11.14 -25.00 5.24
CA LYS A 5 -10.47 -24.19 4.22
C LYS A 5 -10.53 -22.73 4.67
N MET A 6 -9.37 -22.16 5.01
CA MET A 6 -9.22 -20.72 5.18
C MET A 6 -9.36 -20.05 3.81
N THR A 7 -10.58 -19.84 3.35
CA THR A 7 -10.85 -18.95 2.23
C THR A 7 -10.76 -17.53 2.76
N THR A 8 -9.67 -16.83 2.43
CA THR A 8 -9.54 -15.40 2.72
C THR A 8 -10.80 -14.70 2.19
N PRO A 9 -11.56 -13.97 3.02
CA PRO A 9 -12.74 -13.28 2.54
C PRO A 9 -12.28 -12.33 1.44
N ARG A 10 -12.85 -12.45 0.22
CA ARG A 10 -12.42 -11.66 -0.95
C ARG A 10 -12.22 -10.17 -0.63
N GLY A 11 -13.11 -9.60 0.20
CA GLY A 11 -13.02 -8.20 0.62
C GLY A 11 -11.77 -7.83 1.44
N VAL A 12 -11.18 -8.74 2.22
CA VAL A 12 -9.95 -8.46 2.98
C VAL A 12 -8.75 -8.40 2.04
N PHE A 13 -8.68 -9.30 1.06
CA PHE A 13 -7.62 -9.30 0.07
C PHE A 13 -7.68 -8.05 -0.81
N ASP A 14 -8.87 -7.71 -1.30
CA ASP A 14 -9.07 -6.50 -2.12
C ASP A 14 -8.74 -5.22 -1.33
N TYR A 15 -9.07 -5.18 -0.05
CA TYR A 15 -8.69 -4.07 0.84
C TYR A 15 -7.16 -3.95 1.02
N ILE A 16 -6.46 -5.06 1.28
CA ILE A 16 -5.00 -5.06 1.42
C ILE A 16 -4.34 -4.63 0.12
N LEU A 17 -4.81 -5.13 -1.02
CA LEU A 17 -4.33 -4.74 -2.33
C LEU A 17 -4.52 -3.23 -2.56
N GLY A 18 -5.71 -2.70 -2.24
CA GLY A 18 -6.00 -1.28 -2.30
C GLY A 18 -5.08 -0.44 -1.40
N LEU A 19 -4.84 -0.89 -0.18
CA LEU A 19 -3.93 -0.22 0.76
C LEU A 19 -2.50 -0.15 0.21
N ILE A 20 -1.99 -1.24 -0.37
CA ILE A 20 -0.65 -1.29 -0.98
C ILE A 20 -0.54 -0.25 -2.12
N ILE A 21 -1.57 -0.17 -2.97
CA ILE A 21 -1.60 0.79 -4.09
C ILE A 21 -1.58 2.22 -3.55
N VAL A 22 -2.41 2.54 -2.55
CA VAL A 22 -2.45 3.88 -1.94
C VAL A 22 -1.10 4.24 -1.33
N LEU A 23 -0.47 3.33 -0.59
CA LEU A 23 0.85 3.55 0.00
C LEU A 23 1.93 3.77 -1.07
N ALA A 24 1.90 2.98 -2.15
CA ALA A 24 2.84 3.15 -3.27
C ALA A 24 2.68 4.54 -3.93
N VAL A 25 1.45 5.01 -4.10
CA VAL A 25 1.18 6.36 -4.64
C VAL A 25 1.71 7.45 -3.71
N LEU A 26 1.47 7.34 -2.40
CA LEU A 26 1.96 8.32 -1.43
C LEU A 26 3.48 8.39 -1.42
N VAL A 27 4.16 7.23 -1.46
CA VAL A 27 5.62 7.17 -1.55
C VAL A 27 6.12 7.78 -2.86
N GLY A 28 5.47 7.46 -3.99
CA GLY A 28 5.83 8.02 -5.29
C GLY A 28 5.70 9.55 -5.31
N LEU A 29 4.60 10.08 -4.79
CA LEU A 29 4.38 11.53 -4.68
C LEU A 29 5.42 12.20 -3.78
N TYR A 30 5.76 11.58 -2.65
CA TYR A 30 6.82 12.06 -1.76
C TYR A 30 8.16 12.14 -2.51
N VAL A 31 8.56 11.08 -3.22
CA VAL A 31 9.83 11.07 -3.97
C VAL A 31 9.86 12.18 -5.03
N VAL A 32 8.78 12.35 -5.79
CA VAL A 32 8.68 13.42 -6.79
C VAL A 32 8.79 14.80 -6.13
N ALA A 33 8.11 15.00 -5.01
CA ALA A 33 8.13 16.28 -4.30
C ALA A 33 9.50 16.63 -3.69
N VAL A 34 10.24 15.62 -3.21
CA VAL A 34 11.64 15.80 -2.77
C VAL A 34 12.55 16.15 -3.94
N MET A 35 12.43 15.44 -5.07
CA MET A 35 13.24 15.71 -6.27
C MET A 35 12.93 17.08 -6.88
N ALA A 36 11.69 17.54 -6.79
CA ALA A 36 11.29 18.88 -7.20
C ALA A 36 11.71 20.00 -6.22
N GLY A 37 12.28 19.64 -5.06
CA GLY A 37 12.72 20.61 -4.05
C GLY A 37 11.56 21.27 -3.27
N VAL A 38 10.36 20.72 -3.35
CA VAL A 38 9.16 21.24 -2.65
C VAL A 38 9.22 20.92 -1.16
N ILE A 39 9.75 19.76 -0.81
CA ILE A 39 9.87 19.27 0.56
C ILE A 39 11.28 18.73 0.81
N THR A 40 11.81 19.00 2.01
CA THR A 40 13.13 18.54 2.44
C THR A 40 13.08 17.04 2.74
N PRO A 41 14.08 16.24 2.31
CA PRO A 41 14.13 14.83 2.66
C PRO A 41 14.23 14.65 4.18
N TRP A 42 13.43 13.75 4.73
CA TRP A 42 13.34 13.51 6.17
C TRP A 42 14.09 12.25 6.62
N PHE A 43 14.97 11.73 5.77
CA PHE A 43 15.86 10.58 5.98
C PHE A 43 17.28 10.88 5.54
#